data_AF-A0A1X2HRX3-F1
#
_entry.id   AF-A0A1X2HRX3-F1
#
_cell.length_a   1.000
_cell.length_b   1.000
_cell.length_c   1.000
_cell.angle_alpha   90.00
_cell.angle_beta   90.00
_cell.angle_gamma   90.00
#
_symmetry.space_group_name_H-M   'P 1'
#
loop_
_entity.id
_entity.type
_entity.pdbx_description
1 polymer ?
#
loop_
_entity_poly.entity_id
_entity_poly.type
_entity_poly.pdbx_seq_one_letter_code
_entity_poly.pdbx_strand_id
1 'polypeptide(L)' 'MVDMPTHLGKLNKVPLDGVGATFTLVKSHVHREGANFPPYVFQHQVETEGFAKMAKAMGFGVYGLPGYLIYHVMNQ' A
#
# COMPACT_ATOMS: atom_id res chain seq x y z
N MET A 1 -2.59 0.04 -19.23
CA MET A 1 -2.42 0.91 -18.06
C MET A 1 -3.61 1.85 -18.08
N VAL A 2 -4.72 1.43 -17.47
CA VAL A 2 -5.97 2.20 -17.46
C VAL A 2 -5.72 3.49 -16.69
N ASP A 3 -6.21 4.63 -17.18
CA ASP A 3 -6.05 5.93 -16.53
C ASP A 3 -6.42 5.82 -15.04
N MET A 4 -5.44 6.03 -14.16
CA MET A 4 -5.71 6.08 -12.73
C MET A 4 -6.70 7.23 -12.48
N PRO A 5 -7.81 7.00 -11.77
CA PRO A 5 -8.92 7.95 -11.70
C PRO A 5 -8.62 9.08 -10.70
N THR A 6 -7.67 9.94 -11.05
CA THR A 6 -7.22 11.09 -10.24
C THR A 6 -8.30 12.19 -10.12
N HIS A 7 -9.23 12.24 -11.09
CA HIS A 7 -10.31 13.23 -11.15
C HIS A 7 -11.50 12.92 -10.23
N LEU A 8 -11.60 11.71 -9.66
CA LEU A 8 -12.73 11.29 -8.81
C LEU A 8 -12.65 11.82 -7.36
N GLY A 9 -11.71 12.72 -7.07
CA GLY A 9 -11.53 13.35 -5.76
C GLY A 9 -10.41 12.72 -4.92
N LYS A 10 -9.89 13.49 -3.95
CA LYS A 10 -8.67 13.14 -3.19
C LYS A 10 -8.79 11.87 -2.34
N LEU A 11 -10.00 11.55 -1.87
CA LEU A 11 -10.23 10.40 -0.99
C LEU A 11 -10.81 9.18 -1.72
N ASN A 12 -10.92 9.25 -3.05
CA ASN A 12 -11.36 8.10 -3.83
C ASN A 12 -10.32 6.97 -3.73
N LYS A 13 -10.79 5.77 -3.35
CA LYS A 13 -9.93 4.61 -3.08
C LYS A 13 -9.93 3.66 -4.27
N VAL A 14 -8.75 3.19 -4.63
CA VAL A 14 -8.57 2.14 -5.63
C VAL A 14 -7.88 0.95 -4.97
N PRO A 15 -8.38 -0.29 -5.13
CA PRO A 15 -7.70 -1.47 -4.59
C PRO A 15 -6.32 -1.63 -5.22
N LEU A 16 -5.32 -1.97 -4.40
CA LEU A 16 -3.93 -2.21 -4.83
C LEU A 16 -3.45 -3.59 -4.44
N ASP A 17 -2.53 -4.18 -5.19
CA ASP A 17 -1.91 -5.48 -4.90
C ASP A 17 -0.51 -5.39 -4.27
N GLY A 18 0.07 -4.20 -4.27
CA GLY A 18 1.39 -3.87 -3.72
C GLY A 18 1.40 -2.41 -3.24
N VAL A 19 2.29 -2.09 -2.30
CA VAL A 19 2.50 -0.72 -1.80
C VAL A 19 3.99 -0.45 -1.62
N GLY A 20 4.38 0.83 -1.70
CA GLY A 20 5.64 1.34 -1.15
C GLY A 20 5.46 1.81 0.29
N ALA A 21 6.54 2.28 0.93
CA ALA A 21 6.51 2.80 2.30
C ALA A 21 6.76 4.33 2.41
N THR A 22 7.01 5.03 1.31
CA THR A 22 7.28 6.48 1.32
C THR A 22 6.19 7.29 2.03
N PHE A 23 4.91 6.98 1.77
CA PHE A 23 3.78 7.56 2.47
C PHE A 23 2.62 6.57 2.49
N THR A 24 2.63 5.68 3.49
CA THR A 24 1.63 4.62 3.65
C THR A 24 1.11 4.59 5.08
N LEU A 25 -0.20 4.77 5.24
CA LEU A 25 -0.86 4.70 6.55
C LEU A 25 -1.38 3.28 6.80
N VAL A 26 -0.96 2.69 7.92
CA VAL A 26 -1.43 1.37 8.37
C VAL A 26 -2.16 1.52 9.70
N LYS A 27 -3.38 0.97 9.79
CA LYS A 27 -4.09 0.89 11.07
C LYS A 27 -3.33 -0.03 12.02
N SER A 28 -3.09 0.40 13.26
CA SER A 28 -2.28 -0.36 14.22
C SER A 28 -2.75 -1.81 14.44
N HIS A 29 -4.06 -2.07 14.37
CA HIS A 29 -4.61 -3.43 14.47
C HIS A 29 -4.05 -4.38 13.41
N VAL A 30 -3.79 -3.91 12.18
CA VAL A 30 -3.24 -4.76 11.10
C VAL A 30 -1.88 -5.33 11.49
N HIS A 31 -1.00 -4.52 12.10
CA HIS A 31 0.27 -4.99 12.63
C HIS A 31 0.10 -5.88 13.87
N ARG A 32 -0.85 -5.55 14.76
CA ARG A 32 -1.10 -6.34 15.98
C ARG A 32 -1.63 -7.75 15.68
N GLU A 33 -2.35 -7.94 14.58
CA GLU A 33 -2.78 -9.26 14.11
C GLU A 33 -1.64 -10.04 13.42
N GLY A 34 -0.46 -9.42 13.22
CA GLY A 34 0.74 -10.10 12.74
C GLY A 34 1.24 -9.69 11.35
N ALA A 35 0.54 -8.78 10.65
CA ALA A 35 1.04 -8.30 9.37
C ALA A 35 2.34 -7.50 9.57
N ASN A 36 3.42 -7.86 8.89
CA ASN A 36 4.70 -7.18 8.98
C ASN A 36 5.32 -6.99 7.59
N PHE A 37 6.47 -6.32 7.54
CA PHE A 37 7.31 -6.25 6.34
C PHE A 37 8.17 -7.51 6.32
N PRO A 38 7.84 -8.55 5.52
CA PRO A 38 8.54 -9.81 5.59
C PRO A 38 9.97 -9.65 5.03
N PRO A 39 11.01 -10.00 5.79
CA PRO A 39 12.40 -10.05 5.29
C PRO A 39 12.66 -11.31 4.45
N TYR A 40 11.61 -12.08 4.15
CA TYR A 40 11.63 -13.31 3.37
C TYR A 40 10.58 -13.22 2.26
N VAL A 41 10.69 -14.10 1.27
CA VAL A 41 9.75 -14.15 0.16
C VAL A 41 8.37 -14.63 0.65
N PHE A 42 7.37 -13.76 0.53
CA PHE A 42 5.97 -14.05 0.77
C PHE A 42 5.18 -13.87 -0.54
N GLN A 43 4.62 -14.95 -1.08
CA GLN A 43 3.94 -14.95 -2.38
C GLN A 43 4.76 -14.27 -3.50
N HIS A 44 6.05 -14.60 -3.58
CA HIS A 44 7.00 -14.03 -4.55
C HIS A 44 7.29 -12.53 -4.38
N GLN A 45 6.95 -11.94 -3.23
CA GLN A 45 7.24 -10.55 -2.88
C GLN A 45 7.98 -10.44 -1.55
N VAL A 46 8.64 -9.31 -1.31
CA VAL A 46 9.38 -9.01 -0.07
C VAL A 46 9.00 -7.62 0.44
N GLU A 47 9.37 -7.30 1.69
CA GLU A 47 9.26 -5.95 2.25
C GLU A 47 7.86 -5.32 2.07
N THR A 48 7.73 -4.19 1.40
CA THR A 48 6.47 -3.42 1.34
C THR A 48 5.45 -4.07 0.41
N GLU A 49 5.89 -4.69 -0.68
CA GLU A 49 5.00 -5.46 -1.56
C GLU A 49 4.56 -6.78 -0.89
N GLY A 50 5.47 -7.42 -0.16
CA GLY A 50 5.17 -8.59 0.68
C GLY A 50 4.16 -8.27 1.79
N PHE A 51 4.29 -7.11 2.43
CA PHE A 51 3.34 -6.62 3.43
C PHE A 51 1.92 -6.47 2.85
N ALA A 52 1.77 -5.88 1.65
CA ALA A 52 0.47 -5.75 1.01
C ALA A 52 -0.18 -7.11 0.71
N LYS A 53 0.61 -8.08 0.22
CA LYS A 53 0.14 -9.45 0.00
C LYS A 53 -0.27 -10.13 1.30
N MET A 54 0.53 -9.98 2.36
CA MET A 54 0.24 -10.53 3.67
C MET A 54 -1.04 -9.95 4.26
N ALA A 55 -1.18 -8.63 4.26
CA ALA A 55 -2.39 -7.95 4.73
C ALA A 55 -3.64 -8.43 3.99
N LYS A 56 -3.58 -8.59 2.66
CA LYS A 56 -4.67 -9.19 1.87
C LYS A 56 -4.97 -10.63 2.26
N ALA A 57 -3.94 -11.47 2.43
CA ALA A 57 -4.11 -12.87 2.83
C ALA A 57 -4.76 -13.01 4.22
N MET A 58 -4.55 -12.02 5.10
CA MET A 58 -5.19 -11.93 6.41
C MET A 58 -6.61 -11.33 6.36
N GLY A 59 -7.12 -10.99 5.18
CA GLY A 59 -8.47 -10.44 5.00
C GLY A 59 -8.57 -8.92 5.13
N PHE A 60 -7.45 -8.19 5.23
CA PHE A 60 -7.45 -6.73 5.22
C PHE A 60 -7.49 -6.16 3.81
N GLY A 61 -8.09 -4.98 3.67
CA GLY A 61 -8.07 -4.22 2.42
C GLY A 61 -6.79 -3.39 2.27
N VAL A 62 -6.28 -3.32 1.04
CA VAL A 62 -5.12 -2.50 0.65
C VAL A 62 -5.55 -1.56 -0.48
N TYR A 63 -5.34 -0.26 -0.30
CA TYR A 63 -5.87 0.77 -1.19
C TYR A 63 -4.86 1.89 -1.46
N GLY A 64 -4.94 2.47 -2.64
CA GLY A 64 -4.30 3.72 -3.02
C GLY A 64 -5.30 4.85 -3.14
N LEU A 65 -4.79 6.08 -3.07
CA LEU A 65 -5.56 7.31 -3.26
C LEU A 65 -4.98 8.09 -4.45
N PRO A 66 -5.39 7.79 -5.70
CA PRO A 66 -4.76 8.39 -6.89
C PRO A 66 -4.86 9.91 -6.96
N GLY A 67 -5.93 10.50 -6.38
CA GLY A 67 -6.11 11.95 -6.32
C GLY A 67 -5.37 12.64 -5.17
N TYR A 68 -4.71 11.88 -4.28
CA TYR A 68 -3.98 12.42 -3.13
C TYR A 68 -2.48 12.48 -3.43
N LEU A 69 -2.01 13.65 -3.87
CA LEU A 69 -0.62 13.85 -4.27
C LEU A 69 0.26 14.19 -3.07
N ILE A 70 1.36 13.45 -2.92
CA ILE A 70 2.46 13.72 -2.00
C ILE A 70 3.73 13.89 -2.82
N TYR A 71 4.53 14.90 -2.50
CA TYR A 71 5.79 15.17 -3.20
C TYR A 71 6.95 14.67 -2.34
N HIS A 72 7.75 13.75 -2.90
CA HIS A 72 9.03 13.38 -2.32
C HIS A 72 10.04 14.50 -2.60
N VAL A 73 10.87 14.84 -1.62
CA VAL A 73 11.97 15.78 -1.86
C VAL A 73 12.93 15.18 -2.88
N MET A 74 13.33 15.93 -3.90
CA MET A 74 14.47 15.57 -4.72
C MET A 74 15.69 16.20 -4.06
N ASN A 75 16.60 15.36 -3.55
CA ASN A 75 17.90 15.86 -3.14
C ASN A 75 18.62 16.33 -4.41
N GLN A 76 18.96 17.62 -4.47
CA GLN A 76 19.88 18.18 -5.46
C GLN A 76 21.30 17.71 -5.16
#